data_AF-A0A7S2PIM2-F1
#
_entry.id   AF-A0A7S2PIM2-F1
#
_cell.length_a   1.000
_cell.length_b   1.000
_cell.length_c   1.000
_cell.angle_alpha   90.00
_cell.angle_beta   90.00
_cell.angle_gamma   90.00
#
_symmetry.space_group_name_H-M   'P 1'
#
loop_
_entity.id
_entity.type
_entity.pdbx_description
1 polymer ?
#
loop_
_entity_poly.entity_id
_entity_poly.type
_entity_poly.pdbx_seq_one_letter_code
_entity_poly.pdbx_strand_id
1 'polypeptide(L)'
;EGGRCADFSPAGARGCTGAQRAGMADRDLDVVVFGATGDSGAVATACLYFRAKQLGVAKWAPAARNLGKLKADVLDKLAASSPGPHGLAPEPPLQADSGDLESLRRMCSRTRCV
;
A
#
# COMPACT_ATOMS: atom_id res chain seq x y z
N GLU A 1 52.61 14.22 -11.74
CA GLU A 1 51.14 14.30 -11.97
C GLU A 1 50.54 12.88 -11.85
N GLY A 2 49.52 12.60 -11.03
CA GLY A 2 48.09 12.84 -11.28
C GLY A 2 47.50 11.67 -12.12
N GLY A 3 46.56 10.82 -11.71
CA GLY A 3 45.71 10.75 -10.52
C GLY A 3 45.27 9.30 -10.25
N ARG A 4 44.98 9.02 -8.97
CA ARG A 4 44.56 7.73 -8.44
C ARG A 4 43.13 7.41 -8.89
N CYS A 5 42.94 6.21 -9.43
CA CYS A 5 41.63 5.56 -9.51
C CYS A 5 41.02 5.52 -8.11
N ALA A 6 39.87 6.17 -7.93
CA ALA A 6 39.13 6.10 -6.69
C ALA A 6 38.50 4.71 -6.57
N ASP A 7 38.97 3.96 -5.59
CA ASP A 7 38.34 2.79 -5.00
C ASP A 7 36.92 3.14 -4.56
N PHE A 8 35.91 2.74 -5.34
CA PHE A 8 34.51 2.80 -4.91
C PHE A 8 34.22 1.57 -4.05
N SER A 9 34.62 1.65 -2.78
CA SER A 9 34.27 0.66 -1.76
C SER A 9 32.80 0.84 -1.37
N PRO A 10 31.90 -0.15 -1.58
CA PRO A 10 30.52 -0.06 -1.10
C PRO A 10 30.45 -0.49 0.37
N ALA A 11 31.27 0.11 1.23
CA ALA A 11 31.16 -0.04 2.68
C ALA A 11 30.06 0.91 3.19
N GLY A 12 28.80 0.58 2.90
CA GLY A 12 27.68 1.44 3.25
C GLY A 12 26.29 0.84 3.09
N ALA A 13 26.16 -0.45 2.81
CA ALA A 13 24.88 -1.14 2.96
C ALA A 13 24.59 -1.36 4.45
N ARG A 14 24.27 -0.27 5.16
CA ARG A 14 23.60 -0.37 6.46
C ARG A 14 22.23 -0.97 6.18
N GLY A 15 22.14 -2.28 6.44
CA GLY A 15 20.89 -3.02 6.41
C GLY A 15 19.82 -2.26 7.17
N CYS A 16 18.72 -1.97 6.48
CA CYS A 16 17.47 -1.52 7.07
C CYS A 16 16.76 -2.63 7.88
N THR A 17 17.43 -3.74 8.17
CA THR A 17 16.85 -4.99 8.67
C THR A 17 16.55 -5.04 10.18
N GLY A 18 16.73 -3.95 10.93
CA GLY A 18 16.57 -3.97 12.40
C GLY A 18 15.53 -3.02 13.00
N ALA A 19 15.27 -1.87 12.37
CA ALA A 19 14.49 -0.79 12.99
C ALA A 19 12.97 -0.87 12.73
N GLN A 20 12.52 -1.69 11.78
CA GLN A 20 11.12 -1.63 11.34
C GLN A 20 10.12 -2.30 12.29
N ARG A 21 10.55 -3.19 13.21
CA ARG A 21 9.61 -3.94 14.07
C ARG A 21 9.07 -3.15 15.27
N ALA A 22 9.77 -2.14 15.76
CA ALA A 22 9.39 -1.47 17.02
C ALA A 22 8.28 -0.41 16.87
N GLY A 23 8.07 0.15 15.67
CA GLY A 23 6.95 1.05 15.38
C GLY A 23 5.75 0.38 14.71
N MET A 24 5.77 -0.96 14.58
CA MET A 24 4.85 -1.73 13.74
C MET A 24 3.57 -2.16 14.46
N ALA A 25 3.51 -2.00 15.79
CA ALA A 25 2.41 -2.50 16.62
C ALA A 25 1.11 -1.67 16.55
N ASP A 26 1.17 -0.46 15.98
CA ASP A 26 0.02 0.46 15.89
C ASP A 26 -0.54 0.61 14.46
N ARG A 27 -0.05 -0.19 13.51
CA ARG A 27 -0.50 -0.14 12.10
C ARG A 27 -1.56 -1.20 11.87
N ASP A 28 -2.81 -0.78 11.79
CA ASP A 28 -3.95 -1.66 11.50
C ASP A 28 -3.86 -2.33 10.12
N LEU A 29 -3.16 -1.70 9.17
CA LEU A 29 -3.11 -2.12 7.77
C LEU A 29 -1.68 -2.45 7.35
N ASP A 30 -1.53 -3.53 6.57
CA ASP A 30 -0.26 -3.86 5.93
C ASP A 30 -0.04 -3.02 4.68
N VAL A 31 -1.09 -2.89 3.85
CA VAL A 31 -1.03 -2.22 2.55
C VAL A 31 -2.24 -1.34 2.34
N VAL A 32 -2.04 -0.12 1.86
CA VAL A 32 -3.12 0.76 1.41
C VAL A 32 -2.92 1.09 -0.06
N VAL A 33 -3.94 0.88 -0.90
CA VAL A 33 -3.85 1.29 -2.31
C VAL A 33 -4.35 2.72 -2.45
N PHE A 34 -3.43 3.69 -2.44
CA PHE A 34 -3.78 5.08 -2.69
C PHE A 34 -4.07 5.33 -4.17
N GLY A 35 -5.18 6.01 -4.46
CA GLY A 35 -5.62 6.24 -5.84
C GLY A 35 -6.33 5.05 -6.46
N ALA A 36 -7.01 4.23 -5.64
CA ALA A 36 -7.70 3.02 -6.09
C ALA A 36 -8.76 3.24 -7.20
N THR A 37 -9.23 4.47 -7.40
CA THR A 37 -10.15 4.83 -8.49
C THR A 37 -9.47 5.12 -9.84
N GLY A 38 -8.14 5.22 -9.90
CA GLY A 38 -7.40 5.37 -11.15
C GLY A 38 -7.20 4.01 -11.84
N ASP A 39 -6.78 4.01 -13.10
CA ASP A 39 -6.61 2.76 -13.88
C ASP A 39 -5.62 1.80 -13.20
N SER A 40 -4.44 2.28 -12.82
CA SER A 40 -3.44 1.47 -12.13
C SER A 40 -3.89 1.07 -10.72
N GLY A 41 -4.56 1.97 -10.01
CA GLY A 41 -5.07 1.70 -8.66
C GLY A 41 -6.18 0.66 -8.64
N ALA A 42 -7.05 0.64 -9.64
CA ALA A 42 -8.11 -0.34 -9.79
C ALA A 42 -7.51 -1.75 -10.05
N VAL A 43 -6.49 -1.84 -10.91
CA VAL A 43 -5.78 -3.11 -11.16
C VAL A 43 -5.03 -3.57 -9.92
N ALA A 44 -4.35 -2.68 -9.19
CA ALA A 44 -3.69 -3.02 -7.93
C ALA A 44 -4.70 -3.52 -6.87
N THR A 45 -5.86 -2.86 -6.77
CA THR A 45 -6.97 -3.26 -5.90
C THR A 45 -7.48 -4.64 -6.28
N ALA A 46 -7.71 -4.92 -7.57
CA ALA A 46 -8.11 -6.24 -8.04
C ALA A 46 -7.03 -7.31 -7.77
N CYS A 47 -5.76 -6.96 -7.97
CA CYS A 47 -4.64 -7.86 -7.70
C CYS A 47 -4.61 -8.27 -6.22
N LEU A 48 -4.72 -7.31 -5.29
CA LEU A 48 -4.81 -7.60 -3.86
C LEU A 48 -6.08 -8.38 -3.54
N TYR A 49 -7.22 -8.02 -4.13
CA TYR A 49 -8.48 -8.71 -3.90
C TYR A 49 -8.40 -10.21 -4.21
N PHE A 50 -7.71 -10.61 -5.29
CA PHE A 50 -7.58 -12.01 -5.69
C PHE A 50 -6.31 -12.72 -5.18
N ARG A 51 -5.25 -11.98 -4.83
CA ARG A 51 -3.91 -12.55 -4.56
C ARG A 51 -3.25 -12.08 -3.27
N ALA A 52 -3.91 -11.29 -2.43
CA ALA A 52 -3.32 -10.75 -1.19
C ALA A 52 -2.63 -11.82 -0.33
N LYS A 53 -3.23 -13.00 -0.16
CA LYS A 53 -2.63 -14.07 0.66
C LYS A 53 -1.33 -14.61 0.05
N GLN A 54 -1.24 -14.69 -1.28
CA GLN A 54 0.00 -15.13 -1.96
C GLN A 54 1.13 -14.11 -1.78
N LEU A 55 0.78 -12.84 -1.64
CA LEU A 55 1.72 -11.74 -1.39
C LEU A 55 2.07 -11.58 0.11
N GLY A 56 1.49 -12.41 0.99
CA GLY A 56 1.69 -12.29 2.44
C GLY A 56 1.01 -11.08 3.07
N VAL A 57 -0.01 -10.52 2.41
CA VAL A 57 -0.80 -9.38 2.90
C VAL A 57 -2.01 -9.91 3.66
N ALA A 58 -2.13 -9.53 4.94
CA ALA A 58 -3.22 -9.98 5.80
C ALA A 58 -4.32 -8.94 5.98
N LYS A 59 -3.97 -7.64 5.92
CA LYS A 59 -4.94 -6.54 6.00
C LYS A 59 -4.59 -5.44 5.00
N TRP A 60 -5.57 -5.07 4.18
CA TRP A 60 -5.39 -4.00 3.20
C TRP A 60 -6.65 -3.18 3.01
N ALA A 61 -6.49 -1.92 2.61
CA ALA A 61 -7.62 -1.03 2.32
C ALA A 61 -7.35 -0.20 1.05
N PRO A 62 -8.35 0.02 0.18
CA PRO A 62 -8.23 1.01 -0.88
C PRO A 62 -8.46 2.42 -0.32
N ALA A 63 -7.72 3.39 -0.83
CA ALA A 63 -7.84 4.79 -0.47
C ALA A 63 -8.07 5.67 -1.70
N ALA A 64 -8.98 6.63 -1.58
CA ALA A 64 -9.28 7.59 -2.64
C ALA A 64 -9.85 8.90 -2.08
N ARG A 65 -9.77 9.96 -2.88
CA ARG A 65 -10.38 11.26 -2.56
C ARG A 65 -11.91 11.18 -2.46
N ASN A 66 -12.53 10.36 -3.31
CA ASN A 66 -13.98 10.22 -3.42
C ASN A 66 -14.39 8.77 -3.15
N LEU A 67 -14.87 8.54 -1.93
CA LEU A 67 -15.31 7.22 -1.48
C LEU A 67 -16.53 6.70 -2.24
N GLY A 68 -17.42 7.59 -2.68
CA GLY A 68 -18.60 7.21 -3.47
C GLY A 68 -18.20 6.58 -4.80
N LYS A 69 -17.26 7.22 -5.50
CA LYS A 69 -16.70 6.70 -6.76
C LYS A 69 -15.96 5.39 -6.54
N LEU A 70 -15.14 5.31 -5.49
CA LEU A 70 -14.41 4.08 -5.15
C LEU A 70 -15.36 2.90 -4.89
N LYS A 71 -16.47 3.15 -4.18
CA LYS A 71 -17.45 2.13 -3.91
C LYS A 71 -18.14 1.66 -5.19
N ALA A 72 -18.65 2.57 -6.01
CA ALA A 72 -19.39 2.23 -7.22
C ALA A 72 -18.52 1.62 -8.32
N ASP A 73 -17.34 2.19 -8.58
CA ASP A 73 -16.53 1.81 -9.75
C ASP A 73 -15.60 0.63 -9.50
N VAL A 74 -15.23 0.36 -8.25
CA VAL A 74 -14.19 -0.63 -7.91
C VAL A 74 -14.75 -1.68 -6.95
N LEU A 75 -15.23 -1.26 -5.77
CA LEU A 75 -15.68 -2.21 -4.75
C LEU A 75 -16.92 -2.99 -5.18
N ASP A 76 -17.89 -2.36 -5.84
CA ASP A 76 -19.12 -3.02 -6.29
C ASP A 76 -18.83 -4.10 -7.36
N LYS A 77 -17.93 -3.77 -8.31
CA LYS A 77 -17.47 -4.72 -9.33
C LYS A 77 -16.67 -5.87 -8.75
N LEU A 78 -15.84 -5.60 -7.75
CA LEU A 78 -15.10 -6.63 -7.03
C LEU A 78 -16.03 -7.47 -6.16
N ALA A 79 -17.05 -6.88 -5.51
CA ALA A 79 -18.03 -7.60 -4.72
C ALA A 79 -18.92 -8.53 -5.56
N ALA A 80 -19.14 -8.19 -6.84
CA ALA A 80 -19.77 -9.10 -7.80
C ALA A 80 -18.92 -10.35 -8.10
N SER A 81 -17.62 -10.32 -7.77
CA SER A 81 -16.69 -11.44 -7.93
C SER A 81 -16.30 -12.02 -6.57
N SER A 82 -16.30 -13.33 -6.42
CA SER A 82 -15.78 -13.94 -5.19
C SER A 82 -14.24 -13.84 -5.17
N PRO A 83 -13.59 -13.44 -4.05
CA PRO A 83 -12.14 -13.28 -3.98
C PRO A 83 -11.35 -14.58 -4.17
N GLY A 84 -12.02 -15.74 -4.07
CA GLY A 84 -11.39 -17.05 -4.21
C GLY A 84 -10.52 -17.43 -3.00
N PRO A 85 -9.80 -18.57 -3.07
CA PRO A 85 -9.07 -19.12 -1.92
C PRO A 85 -7.89 -18.24 -1.45
N HIS A 86 -7.27 -17.55 -2.39
CA HIS A 86 -6.09 -16.70 -2.16
C HIS A 86 -6.42 -15.20 -2.05
N GLY A 87 -7.68 -14.84 -2.28
CA GLY A 87 -8.14 -13.47 -2.16
C GLY A 87 -8.44 -13.07 -0.72
N LEU A 88 -8.54 -11.76 -0.54
CA LEU A 88 -8.83 -11.13 0.74
C LEU A 88 -9.72 -9.92 0.49
N ALA A 89 -10.86 -9.89 1.17
CA ALA A 89 -11.75 -8.74 1.14
C ALA A 89 -11.03 -7.50 1.72
N PRO A 90 -11.22 -6.31 1.14
CA PRO A 90 -10.62 -5.10 1.65
C PRO A 90 -11.30 -4.68 2.96
N GLU A 91 -10.50 -4.03 3.82
CA GLU A 91 -10.98 -3.26 4.96
C GLU A 91 -11.72 -1.99 4.49
N PRO A 92 -12.44 -1.28 5.39
CA PRO A 92 -13.19 -0.08 5.03
C PRO A 92 -12.34 0.93 4.25
N PRO A 93 -12.86 1.47 3.12
CA PRO A 93 -12.09 2.35 2.27
C PRO A 93 -11.72 3.64 3.00
N LEU A 94 -10.48 4.09 2.82
CA LEU A 94 -9.95 5.28 3.46
C LEU A 94 -10.10 6.51 2.57
N GLN A 95 -10.54 7.62 3.14
CA GLN A 95 -10.50 8.89 2.43
C GLN A 95 -9.11 9.50 2.58
N ALA A 96 -8.46 9.72 1.44
CA ALA A 96 -7.17 10.39 1.39
C ALA A 96 -7.12 11.30 0.17
N ASP A 97 -6.65 12.53 0.37
CA ASP A 97 -6.50 13.53 -0.67
C ASP A 97 -5.03 13.95 -0.76
N SER A 98 -4.48 13.99 -1.99
CA SER A 98 -3.09 14.35 -2.22
C SER A 98 -2.78 15.83 -1.96
N GLY A 99 -3.79 16.70 -1.98
CA GLY A 99 -3.68 18.12 -1.66
C GLY A 99 -3.80 18.41 -0.16
N ASP A 100 -4.18 17.43 0.66
CA ASP A 100 -4.29 17.57 2.12
C ASP A 100 -3.25 16.71 2.84
N LEU A 101 -2.21 17.39 3.34
CA LEU A 101 -1.12 16.77 4.08
C LEU A 101 -1.59 16.03 5.34
N GLU A 102 -2.60 16.54 6.04
CA GLU A 102 -3.09 15.92 7.28
C GLU A 102 -3.84 14.62 6.97
N SER A 103 -4.58 14.59 5.86
CA SER A 103 -5.22 13.36 5.38
C SER A 103 -4.21 12.30 4.95
N LEU A 104 -3.13 12.69 4.26
CA LEU A 104 -2.03 11.77 3.94
C LEU A 104 -1.33 11.26 5.19
N ARG A 105 -1.08 12.12 6.19
CA ARG A 105 -0.48 11.71 7.47
C ARG A 105 -1.33 10.68 8.20
N ARG A 106 -2.66 10.88 8.27
CA ARG A 106 -3.58 9.91 8.89
C ARG A 106 -3.63 8.58 8.17
N MET A 107 -3.56 8.56 6.84
CA MET A 107 -3.47 7.32 6.06
C MET A 107 -2.13 6.63 6.31
N CYS A 108 -1.04 7.37 6.13
CA CYS A 108 0.33 6.90 6.31
C CYS A 108 0.66 6.59 7.76
N SER A 109 -0.16 6.94 8.75
CA SER A 109 0.01 6.57 10.16
C SER A 109 -0.66 5.24 10.51
N ARG A 110 -1.52 4.69 9.64
CA ARG A 110 -2.26 3.44 9.89
C ARG A 110 -1.76 2.25 9.07
N THR A 111 -0.96 2.52 8.04
CA THR A 111 -0.44 1.50 7.12
C THR A 111 1.07 1.30 7.24
N ARG A 112 1.55 0.14 6.82
CA ARG A 112 2.99 -0.16 6.67
C ARG A 112 3.51 0.19 5.28
N CYS A 113 2.65 0.15 4.26
CA CYS A 113 2.97 0.43 2.85
C CYS A 113 1.81 1.17 2.15
N VAL A 114 2.12 2.03 1.18
CA VAL A 114 1.17 2.76 0.32
C VAL A 114 1.56 2.54 -1.14
#